data_AF-A0A2D2LYI4-F1
#
_entry.id   AF-A0A2D2LYI4-F1
#
_cell.length_a   1.000
_cell.length_b   1.000
_cell.length_c   1.000
_cell.angle_alpha   90.00
_cell.angle_beta   90.00
_cell.angle_gamma   90.00
#
_symmetry.space_group_name_H-M   'P 1'
#
loop_
_entity.id
_entity.type
_entity.pdbx_description
1 polymer ?
#
loop_
_entity_poly.entity_id
_entity_poly.type
_entity_poly.pdbx_seq_one_letter_code
_entity_poly.pdbx_strand_id
1 'polypeptide(L)'
;MRHYTHVFSNAHNWLSGRVLLLVVTSSLSLTLAACSQSNISGSDSQPVKVEQSAAQNAQVQNESSAPANAPVNSLSSLLKNVSATVYKDANCGCCKEWVGYAEGNGLNATTQDVADLSLFKERYGVPQQMRSCHTTVTTDGFVFEGHVPAKHMAEFLANPPAQAIGLAVPNMPVGSPGMEYEDKFMPYKVMQLNKDGTTEVYAAIESPQQQL
;
A
#
# COMPACT_ATOMS: atom_id res chain seq x y z
N MET A 1 16.42 35.79 43.13
CA MET A 1 17.41 34.72 43.39
C MET A 1 17.46 33.82 42.15
N ARG A 2 18.68 33.65 41.64
CA ARG A 2 19.21 32.89 40.48
C ARG A 2 18.25 32.09 39.57
N HIS A 3 18.29 32.48 38.29
CA HIS A 3 17.96 31.70 37.11
C HIS A 3 18.84 30.44 37.00
N TYR A 4 18.29 29.35 36.48
CA TYR A 4 19.07 28.20 36.02
C TYR A 4 18.57 27.78 34.63
N THR A 5 19.35 28.13 33.61
CA THR A 5 19.24 27.66 32.23
C THR A 5 20.07 26.39 32.09
N HIS A 6 19.47 25.27 31.69
CA HIS A 6 20.22 24.11 31.21
C HIS A 6 20.15 24.08 29.68
N VAL A 7 21.21 24.59 29.06
CA VAL A 7 21.55 24.38 27.66
C VAL A 7 22.43 23.14 27.62
N PHE A 8 21.93 22.03 27.09
CA PHE A 8 22.77 20.90 26.71
C PHE A 8 23.02 20.96 25.20
N SER A 9 24.20 21.49 24.88
CA SER A 9 24.82 21.39 23.56
C SER A 9 25.49 20.03 23.45
N ASN A 10 25.15 19.25 22.43
CA ASN A 10 25.95 18.09 22.02
C ASN A 10 26.13 18.15 20.50
N ALA A 11 27.16 18.89 20.08
CA ALA A 11 27.71 18.84 18.75
C ALA A 11 28.77 17.73 18.71
N HIS A 12 28.49 16.65 17.98
CA HIS A 12 29.52 15.70 17.58
C HIS A 12 29.56 15.62 16.05
N ASN A 13 30.59 16.30 15.53
CA ASN A 13 31.12 16.13 14.18
C ASN A 13 31.38 14.65 13.89
N TRP A 14 30.90 14.15 12.74
CA TRP A 14 31.39 12.89 12.20
C TRP A 14 32.02 13.12 10.83
N LEU A 15 33.33 12.88 10.80
CA LEU A 15 34.19 13.06 9.65
C LEU A 15 33.87 12.04 8.55
N SER A 16 33.90 12.58 7.33
CA SER A 16 33.93 11.90 6.04
C SER A 16 35.05 10.86 5.96
N GLY A 17 34.69 9.59 5.73
CA GLY A 17 35.61 8.50 5.40
C GLY A 17 35.25 7.84 4.08
N ARG A 18 35.85 8.31 2.98
CA ARG A 18 35.85 7.60 1.70
C ARG A 18 36.83 6.43 1.80
N VAL A 19 36.32 5.19 1.81
CA VAL A 19 37.15 4.01 1.56
C VAL A 19 36.82 3.50 0.16
N LEU A 20 37.86 3.57 -0.66
CA LEU A 20 37.94 3.17 -2.05
C LEU A 20 38.33 1.68 -2.12
N LEU A 21 37.84 1.00 -3.16
CA LEU A 21 38.37 -0.22 -3.79
C LEU A 21 38.17 -1.56 -3.04
N LEU A 22 37.46 -2.51 -3.68
CA LEU A 22 38.09 -3.59 -4.45
C LEU A 22 37.02 -4.44 -5.16
N VAL A 23 37.15 -4.49 -6.48
CA VAL A 23 36.39 -5.36 -7.39
C VAL A 23 37.00 -6.76 -7.32
N VAL A 24 36.19 -7.77 -6.98
CA VAL A 24 36.56 -9.18 -7.19
C VAL A 24 35.47 -9.82 -8.05
N THR A 25 35.69 -9.80 -9.35
CA THR A 25 34.95 -10.61 -10.31
C THR A 25 35.49 -12.04 -10.23
N SER A 26 34.73 -12.96 -9.63
CA SER A 26 35.02 -14.39 -9.73
C SER A 26 33.92 -15.05 -10.55
N SER A 27 34.25 -15.29 -11.82
CA SER A 27 33.47 -16.09 -12.76
C SER A 27 33.77 -17.56 -12.48
N LEU A 28 32.80 -18.29 -11.92
CA LEU A 28 32.81 -19.75 -11.94
C LEU A 28 31.64 -20.23 -12.81
N SER A 29 31.97 -20.49 -14.07
CA SER A 29 31.24 -21.46 -14.89
C SER A 29 31.57 -22.85 -14.34
N LEU A 30 30.59 -23.76 -14.22
CA LEU A 30 30.73 -25.14 -14.67
C LEU A 30 29.38 -25.87 -14.68
N THR A 31 29.05 -26.29 -15.89
CA THR A 31 28.08 -27.26 -16.39
C THR A 31 27.71 -28.43 -15.45
N LEU A 32 26.41 -28.72 -15.33
CA LEU A 32 25.92 -30.08 -15.09
C LEU A 32 25.11 -30.56 -16.30
N ALA A 33 25.65 -31.56 -16.98
CA ALA A 33 24.91 -32.47 -17.83
C ALA A 33 24.42 -33.64 -16.96
N ALA A 34 23.15 -34.03 -17.11
CA ALA A 34 22.67 -35.34 -16.69
C ALA A 34 21.59 -35.80 -17.66
N CYS A 35 21.96 -36.77 -18.51
CA CYS A 35 21.03 -37.64 -19.22
C CYS A 35 20.63 -38.79 -18.29
N SER A 36 19.36 -39.18 -18.26
CA SER A 36 18.97 -40.61 -18.21
C SER A 36 17.46 -40.77 -18.44
N GLN A 37 17.12 -41.60 -19.42
CA GLN A 37 15.76 -42.11 -19.68
C GLN A 37 15.47 -43.30 -18.77
N SER A 38 14.19 -43.56 -18.47
CA SER A 38 13.44 -44.73 -18.98
C SER A 38 12.20 -45.06 -18.14
N ASN A 39 11.02 -44.92 -18.78
CA ASN A 39 9.96 -45.92 -18.97
C ASN A 39 9.20 -46.61 -17.81
N ILE A 40 7.86 -46.60 -18.00
CA ILE A 40 6.86 -47.69 -17.87
C ILE A 40 5.80 -47.63 -16.74
N SER A 41 4.56 -47.42 -17.22
CA SER A 41 3.25 -48.02 -16.92
C SER A 41 2.53 -47.86 -15.58
N GLY A 42 1.28 -47.37 -15.69
CA GLY A 42 0.13 -48.23 -15.43
C GLY A 42 -1.05 -47.63 -14.66
N SER A 43 -2.23 -47.70 -15.29
CA SER A 43 -3.59 -47.71 -14.69
C SER A 43 -4.17 -46.36 -14.25
N ASP A 44 -5.46 -46.05 -14.36
CA ASP A 44 -6.62 -46.42 -15.16
C ASP A 44 -7.73 -45.48 -14.64
N SER A 45 -8.68 -45.07 -15.50
CA SER A 45 -10.04 -44.56 -15.20
C SER A 45 -10.44 -43.38 -16.09
N GLN A 46 -11.38 -43.69 -16.98
CA GLN A 46 -12.41 -42.83 -17.59
C GLN A 46 -13.26 -42.10 -16.49
N PRO A 47 -14.20 -41.16 -16.79
CA PRO A 47 -14.98 -41.03 -18.02
C PRO A 47 -15.42 -39.60 -18.47
N VAL A 48 -16.21 -39.61 -19.56
CA VAL A 48 -17.28 -38.66 -19.98
C VAL A 48 -16.92 -37.54 -20.97
N LYS A 49 -17.05 -37.94 -22.24
CA LYS A 49 -17.70 -37.27 -23.38
C LYS A 49 -18.55 -36.02 -23.06
N VAL A 50 -18.22 -34.88 -23.67
CA VAL A 50 -19.21 -33.84 -24.02
C VAL A 50 -19.00 -33.43 -25.48
N GLU A 51 -20.11 -33.53 -26.20
CA GLU A 51 -20.27 -33.38 -27.64
C GLU A 51 -20.47 -31.91 -28.01
N GLN A 52 -19.77 -31.46 -29.05
CA GLN A 52 -20.03 -30.21 -29.76
C GLN A 52 -21.39 -30.26 -30.45
N SER A 53 -22.16 -29.18 -30.31
CA SER A 53 -23.19 -28.81 -31.29
C SER A 53 -23.26 -27.30 -31.38
N ALA A 54 -22.98 -26.81 -32.59
CA ALA A 54 -23.10 -25.43 -33.01
C ALA A 54 -24.54 -25.14 -33.45
N ALA A 55 -24.98 -23.88 -33.32
CA ALA A 55 -25.51 -23.06 -34.43
C ALA A 55 -26.34 -21.86 -33.92
N GLN A 56 -26.00 -20.67 -34.47
CA GLN A 56 -26.90 -19.63 -35.00
C GLN A 56 -27.74 -18.84 -33.96
N ASN A 57 -28.07 -17.56 -34.09
CA ASN A 57 -27.83 -16.45 -35.01
C ASN A 57 -28.64 -15.28 -34.38
N ALA A 58 -28.17 -14.03 -34.42
CA ALA A 58 -28.97 -12.81 -34.66
C ALA A 58 -28.29 -11.55 -34.09
N GLN A 59 -28.10 -10.59 -34.98
CA GLN A 59 -27.75 -9.20 -34.77
C GLN A 59 -28.79 -8.48 -33.89
N VAL A 60 -28.37 -7.54 -33.05
CA VAL A 60 -28.97 -6.20 -33.00
C VAL A 60 -27.86 -5.19 -32.70
N GLN A 61 -27.51 -4.40 -33.71
CA GLN A 61 -26.86 -3.11 -33.56
C GLN A 61 -27.87 -2.15 -32.92
N ASN A 62 -27.44 -1.34 -31.95
CA ASN A 62 -28.10 -0.07 -31.72
C ASN A 62 -27.07 0.97 -31.28
N GLU A 63 -26.59 1.74 -32.27
CA GLU A 63 -25.98 3.05 -32.05
C GLU A 63 -27.12 4.05 -31.80
N SER A 64 -27.03 4.83 -30.72
CA SER A 64 -27.76 6.11 -30.62
C SER A 64 -26.99 7.11 -29.77
N SER A 65 -26.23 7.94 -30.48
CA SER A 65 -26.06 9.40 -30.32
C SER A 65 -26.21 10.06 -28.93
N ALA A 66 -25.07 10.59 -28.44
CA ALA A 66 -24.84 11.57 -27.35
C ALA A 66 -25.58 12.93 -27.58
N PRO A 67 -25.68 13.91 -26.62
CA PRO A 67 -24.69 14.24 -25.58
C PRO A 67 -25.21 14.74 -24.20
N ALA A 68 -24.40 14.58 -23.15
CA ALA A 68 -24.45 15.44 -21.96
C ALA A 68 -23.11 15.42 -21.21
N ASN A 69 -22.45 16.57 -21.18
CA ASN A 69 -21.31 16.85 -20.32
C ASN A 69 -21.74 16.83 -18.85
N ALA A 70 -21.26 15.85 -18.09
CA ALA A 70 -21.06 15.91 -16.64
C ALA A 70 -20.00 14.88 -16.26
N PRO A 71 -19.01 15.20 -15.40
CA PRO A 71 -18.01 14.23 -14.99
C PRO A 71 -18.63 13.29 -13.95
N VAL A 72 -19.20 12.18 -14.40
CA VAL A 72 -19.59 11.07 -13.53
C VAL A 72 -18.41 10.10 -13.43
N ASN A 73 -17.92 9.90 -12.19
CA ASN A 73 -16.84 9.00 -11.77
C ASN A 73 -15.38 9.39 -12.08
N SER A 74 -14.93 10.52 -11.53
CA SER A 74 -13.49 10.77 -11.30
C SER A 74 -12.94 10.14 -9.99
N LEU A 75 -13.79 9.48 -9.18
CA LEU A 75 -13.38 8.92 -7.88
C LEU A 75 -12.66 7.56 -8.01
N SER A 76 -12.94 6.78 -9.06
CA SER A 76 -12.26 5.50 -9.31
C SER A 76 -10.78 5.66 -9.71
N SER A 77 -10.31 6.89 -9.96
CA SER A 77 -8.97 7.18 -10.44
C SER A 77 -8.14 8.07 -9.52
N LEU A 78 -8.52 8.22 -8.25
CA LEU A 78 -7.83 9.10 -7.29
C LEU A 78 -6.33 8.79 -7.17
N LEU A 79 -5.98 7.51 -7.16
CA LEU A 79 -4.60 7.04 -7.00
C LEU A 79 -4.02 6.48 -8.29
N LYS A 80 -4.58 6.85 -9.44
CA LYS A 80 -4.08 6.40 -10.74
C LYS A 80 -2.61 6.78 -10.91
N ASN A 81 -1.81 5.82 -11.39
CA ASN A 81 -0.36 5.92 -11.55
C ASN A 81 0.45 5.94 -10.25
N VAL A 82 -0.19 5.80 -9.08
CA VAL A 82 0.51 5.59 -7.82
C VAL A 82 0.75 4.10 -7.67
N SER A 83 2.01 3.70 -7.47
CA SER A 83 2.38 2.32 -7.13
C SER A 83 2.93 2.27 -5.71
N ALA A 84 2.57 1.23 -4.95
CA ALA A 84 2.98 1.10 -3.57
C ALA A 84 3.15 -0.35 -3.12
N THR A 85 4.01 -0.57 -2.13
CA THR A 85 4.09 -1.83 -1.40
C THR A 85 3.33 -1.71 -0.08
N VAL A 86 2.48 -2.69 0.22
CA VAL A 86 1.70 -2.76 1.46
C VAL A 86 2.25 -3.87 2.33
N TYR A 87 2.90 -3.51 3.43
CA TYR A 87 3.40 -4.45 4.44
C TYR A 87 2.29 -4.74 5.46
N LYS A 88 1.95 -6.01 5.63
CA LYS A 88 0.88 -6.45 6.55
C LYS A 88 1.14 -7.84 7.12
N ASP A 89 0.35 -8.22 8.11
CA ASP A 89 0.22 -9.62 8.52
C ASP A 89 -0.65 -10.40 7.51
N ALA A 90 -0.30 -11.67 7.25
CA ALA A 90 -1.02 -12.53 6.31
C ALA A 90 -2.49 -12.74 6.69
N ASN A 91 -2.78 -12.77 7.98
CA ASN A 91 -4.10 -13.09 8.55
C ASN A 91 -4.91 -11.84 8.93
N CYS A 92 -4.43 -10.64 8.59
CA CYS A 92 -5.17 -9.39 8.85
C CYS A 92 -6.28 -9.17 7.81
N GLY A 93 -7.53 -9.50 8.18
CA GLY A 93 -8.70 -9.34 7.31
C GLY A 93 -8.95 -7.90 6.89
N CYS A 94 -8.98 -6.95 7.83
CA CYS A 94 -9.22 -5.53 7.51
C CYS A 94 -8.12 -4.91 6.64
N CYS A 95 -6.87 -5.35 6.79
CA CYS A 95 -5.77 -4.94 5.90
C CYS A 95 -6.04 -5.37 4.45
N LYS A 96 -6.61 -6.57 4.24
CA LYS A 96 -6.98 -7.05 2.91
C LYS A 96 -8.13 -6.23 2.31
N GLU A 97 -9.15 -5.90 3.11
CA GLU A 97 -10.25 -5.05 2.67
C GLU A 97 -9.77 -3.63 2.30
N TRP A 98 -8.87 -3.04 3.10
CA TRP A 98 -8.28 -1.74 2.79
C TRP A 98 -7.48 -1.77 1.47
N VAL A 99 -6.72 -2.84 1.20
CA VAL A 99 -6.01 -2.99 -0.08
C VAL A 99 -7.01 -3.02 -1.24
N GLY A 100 -8.08 -3.81 -1.14
CA GLY A 100 -9.12 -3.85 -2.17
C GLY A 100 -9.80 -2.50 -2.39
N TYR A 101 -10.07 -1.76 -1.31
CA TYR A 101 -10.55 -0.38 -1.38
C TYR A 101 -9.55 0.53 -2.11
N ALA A 102 -8.26 0.47 -1.77
CA ALA A 102 -7.24 1.33 -2.36
C ALA A 102 -7.04 1.01 -3.86
N GLU A 103 -7.03 -0.27 -4.23
CA GLU A 103 -7.00 -0.73 -5.63
C GLU A 103 -8.24 -0.27 -6.41
N GLY A 104 -9.43 -0.32 -5.80
CA GLY A 104 -10.67 0.20 -6.38
C GLY A 104 -10.63 1.72 -6.64
N ASN A 105 -9.77 2.45 -5.94
CA ASN A 105 -9.48 3.88 -6.16
C ASN A 105 -8.27 4.13 -7.08
N GLY A 106 -7.73 3.08 -7.70
CA GLY A 106 -6.69 3.17 -8.73
C GLY A 106 -5.26 2.98 -8.25
N LEU A 107 -5.03 2.62 -6.97
CA LEU A 107 -3.69 2.31 -6.46
C LEU A 107 -3.18 1.00 -7.08
N ASN A 108 -1.97 1.00 -7.62
CA ASN A 108 -1.27 -0.22 -7.99
C ASN A 108 -0.54 -0.79 -6.77
N ALA A 109 -1.22 -1.62 -5.99
CA ALA A 109 -0.71 -2.17 -4.74
C ALA A 109 0.02 -3.51 -4.94
N THR A 110 1.16 -3.68 -4.28
CA THR A 110 1.82 -4.98 -4.10
C THR A 110 1.86 -5.32 -2.62
N THR A 111 1.20 -6.40 -2.21
CA THR A 111 1.19 -6.80 -0.79
C THR A 111 2.42 -7.62 -0.44
N GLN A 112 3.00 -7.37 0.73
CA GLN A 112 4.04 -8.20 1.34
C GLN A 112 3.59 -8.63 2.74
N ASP A 113 3.40 -9.94 2.88
CA ASP A 113 3.10 -10.54 4.17
C ASP A 113 4.39 -10.72 4.97
N VAL A 114 4.45 -10.09 6.13
CA VAL A 114 5.67 -10.03 6.95
C VAL A 114 5.42 -10.58 8.34
N ALA A 115 6.38 -11.34 8.86
CA ALA A 115 6.28 -11.92 10.20
C ALA A 115 6.44 -10.87 11.32
N ASP A 116 7.26 -9.84 11.09
CA ASP A 116 7.43 -8.72 12.01
C ASP A 116 7.23 -7.39 11.28
N LEU A 117 6.02 -6.86 11.39
CA LEU A 117 5.66 -5.58 10.81
C LEU A 117 6.36 -4.39 11.50
N SER A 118 6.78 -4.55 12.75
CA SER A 118 7.41 -3.47 13.52
C SER A 118 8.71 -3.00 12.87
N LEU A 119 9.48 -3.92 12.29
CA LEU A 119 10.72 -3.61 11.57
C LEU A 119 10.49 -2.67 10.38
N PHE A 120 9.36 -2.82 9.68
CA PHE A 120 9.01 -1.95 8.55
C PHE A 120 8.51 -0.60 9.04
N LYS A 121 7.71 -0.56 10.10
CA LYS A 121 7.27 0.68 10.74
C LYS A 121 8.47 1.52 11.19
N GLU A 122 9.48 0.89 11.79
CA GLU A 122 10.73 1.56 12.20
C GLU A 122 11.55 2.01 11.01
N ARG A 123 11.75 1.13 10.02
CA ARG A 123 12.48 1.45 8.79
C ARG A 123 11.92 2.69 8.09
N TYR A 124 10.60 2.83 8.05
CA TYR A 124 9.91 3.92 7.37
C TYR A 124 9.56 5.10 8.31
N GLY A 125 10.10 5.11 9.54
CA GLY A 125 9.99 6.26 10.43
C GLY A 125 8.59 6.49 11.00
N VAL A 126 7.74 5.46 11.05
CA VAL A 126 6.39 5.55 11.66
C VAL A 126 6.52 5.64 13.19
N PRO A 127 6.12 6.76 13.81
CA PRO A 127 6.19 6.93 15.25
C PRO A 127 5.28 5.92 15.98
N GLN A 128 5.69 5.45 17.16
CA GLN A 128 4.97 4.43 17.94
C GLN A 128 3.49 4.77 18.14
N GLN A 129 3.18 6.03 18.48
CA GLN A 129 1.82 6.51 18.71
C GLN A 129 0.95 6.58 17.45
N MET A 130 1.54 6.47 16.26
CA MET A 130 0.84 6.54 14.98
C MET A 130 0.59 5.16 14.36
N ARG A 131 1.08 4.08 14.98
CA ARG A 131 1.07 2.75 14.39
C ARG A 131 -0.34 2.18 14.26
N SER A 132 -0.51 1.39 13.20
CA SER A 132 -1.73 0.67 12.84
C SER A 132 -1.38 -0.75 12.32
N CYS A 133 -2.35 -1.44 11.72
CA CYS A 133 -2.28 -2.84 11.31
C CYS A 133 -1.45 -3.10 10.03
N HIS A 134 -1.22 -2.09 9.19
CA HIS A 134 -0.41 -2.20 7.97
C HIS A 134 0.32 -0.88 7.67
N THR A 135 1.33 -0.96 6.81
CA THR A 135 2.12 0.20 6.36
C THR A 135 2.27 0.14 4.86
N THR A 136 1.81 1.18 4.17
CA THR A 136 1.88 1.33 2.72
C THR A 136 3.00 2.30 2.36
N VAL A 137 3.88 1.94 1.43
CA VAL A 137 4.98 2.79 0.99
C VAL A 137 4.95 2.92 -0.52
N THR A 138 4.79 4.14 -1.02
CA THR A 138 4.79 4.42 -2.47
C THR A 138 6.18 4.23 -3.07
N THR A 139 6.26 4.06 -4.38
CA THR A 139 7.53 4.02 -5.11
C THR A 139 8.36 5.30 -4.94
N ASP A 140 7.70 6.42 -4.67
CA ASP A 140 8.32 7.72 -4.40
C ASP A 140 8.74 7.90 -2.93
N GLY A 141 8.47 6.90 -2.08
CA GLY A 141 8.91 6.85 -0.69
C GLY A 141 7.95 7.47 0.33
N PHE A 142 6.72 7.82 -0.05
CA PHE A 142 5.71 8.31 0.88
C PHE A 142 5.04 7.17 1.65
N VAL A 143 4.76 7.42 2.93
CA VAL A 143 4.28 6.42 3.89
C VAL A 143 2.83 6.67 4.26
N PHE A 144 1.97 5.68 4.06
CA PHE A 144 0.58 5.69 4.49
C PHE A 144 0.37 4.59 5.52
N GLU A 145 0.17 4.98 6.77
CA GLU A 145 0.06 4.08 7.92
C GLU A 145 -1.40 3.85 8.30
N GLY A 146 -1.83 2.59 8.27
CA GLY A 146 -3.21 2.22 8.63
C GLY A 146 -4.27 2.63 7.60
N HIS A 147 -5.51 2.70 8.07
CA HIS A 147 -6.71 2.86 7.24
C HIS A 147 -6.92 4.30 6.73
N VAL A 148 -5.93 4.84 6.01
CA VAL A 148 -5.98 6.18 5.40
C VAL A 148 -6.94 6.17 4.20
N PRO A 149 -7.87 7.13 4.08
CA PRO A 149 -8.72 7.27 2.90
C PRO A 149 -7.94 7.65 1.63
N ALA A 150 -8.31 7.07 0.49
CA ALA A 150 -7.65 7.28 -0.80
C ALA A 150 -7.69 8.76 -1.24
N LYS A 151 -8.78 9.47 -0.92
CA LYS A 151 -8.92 10.91 -1.11
C LYS A 151 -7.75 11.68 -0.51
N HIS A 152 -7.46 11.45 0.77
CA HIS A 152 -6.40 12.17 1.48
C HIS A 152 -5.01 11.73 1.03
N MET A 153 -4.84 10.46 0.63
CA MET A 153 -3.62 10.00 -0.04
C MET A 153 -3.39 10.80 -1.33
N ALA A 154 -4.41 10.95 -2.18
CA ALA A 154 -4.32 11.67 -3.45
C ALA A 154 -4.05 13.17 -3.23
N GLU A 155 -4.76 13.81 -2.30
CA GLU A 155 -4.54 15.22 -1.92
C GLU A 155 -3.10 15.45 -1.44
N PHE A 156 -2.59 14.56 -0.60
CA PHE A 156 -1.22 14.62 -0.10
C PHE A 156 -0.19 14.46 -1.22
N LEU A 157 -0.38 13.48 -2.11
CA LEU A 157 0.56 13.22 -3.21
C LEU A 157 0.56 14.34 -4.26
N ALA A 158 -0.54 15.07 -4.42
CA ALA A 158 -0.63 16.21 -5.32
C ALA A 158 0.20 17.42 -4.84
N ASN A 159 0.34 17.60 -3.52
CA ASN A 159 1.12 18.69 -2.94
C ASN A 159 1.72 18.28 -1.57
N PRO A 160 2.76 17.42 -1.58
CA PRO A 160 3.31 16.88 -0.35
C PRO A 160 4.03 17.97 0.46
N PRO A 161 3.67 18.19 1.74
CA PRO A 161 4.37 19.14 2.60
C PRO A 161 5.86 18.77 2.72
N ALA A 162 6.74 19.78 2.69
CA ALA A 162 8.19 19.56 2.57
C ALA A 162 8.81 18.70 3.69
N GLN A 163 8.25 18.77 4.90
CA GLN A 163 8.70 18.01 6.07
C GLN A 163 7.98 16.68 6.25
N ALA A 164 6.92 16.43 5.48
CA ALA A 164 6.12 15.23 5.64
C ALA A 164 6.79 14.02 4.99
N ILE A 165 6.64 12.87 5.64
CA ILE A 165 6.92 11.55 5.07
C ILE A 165 5.62 10.86 4.62
N GLY A 166 4.46 11.34 5.06
CA GLY A 166 3.17 10.81 4.65
C GLY A 166 2.07 11.00 5.70
N LEU A 167 1.07 10.12 5.69
CA LEU A 167 -0.12 10.20 6.54
C LEU A 167 -0.34 8.93 7.36
N ALA A 168 -1.07 9.04 8.47
CA ALA A 168 -1.44 7.93 9.32
C ALA A 168 -2.88 8.03 9.81
N VAL A 169 -3.54 6.88 9.93
CA VAL A 169 -4.72 6.69 10.78
C VAL A 169 -4.32 5.71 11.88
N PRO A 170 -4.05 6.18 13.11
CA PRO A 170 -3.59 5.32 14.20
C PRO A 170 -4.68 4.36 14.67
N ASN A 171 -4.25 3.23 15.24
CA ASN A 171 -5.14 2.14 15.67
C ASN A 171 -5.96 1.60 14.50
N MET A 172 -7.25 1.30 14.69
CA MET A 172 -8.16 0.80 13.66
C MET A 172 -9.58 1.31 13.93
N PRO A 173 -9.90 2.59 13.63
CA PRO A 173 -11.23 3.14 13.88
C PRO A 173 -12.30 2.41 13.07
N VAL A 174 -13.37 1.99 13.74
CA VAL A 174 -14.54 1.38 13.07
C VAL A 174 -15.15 2.38 12.11
N GLY A 175 -15.40 1.97 10.87
CA GLY A 175 -15.93 2.81 9.80
C GLY A 175 -14.88 3.50 8.94
N SER A 176 -13.58 3.42 9.28
CA SER A 176 -12.49 3.75 8.36
C SER A 176 -12.44 2.75 7.19
N PRO A 177 -11.76 3.03 6.05
CA PRO A 177 -11.85 2.18 4.86
C PRO A 177 -11.27 0.79 5.14
N GLY A 178 -12.00 -0.28 4.86
CA GLY A 178 -11.64 -1.66 5.22
C GLY A 178 -11.91 -2.02 6.69
N MET A 179 -12.49 -1.12 7.48
CA MET A 179 -12.97 -1.33 8.85
C MET A 179 -14.47 -1.02 8.99
N GLU A 180 -15.21 -1.00 7.88
CA GLU A 180 -16.65 -0.78 7.86
C GLU A 180 -17.37 -1.90 8.64
N TYR A 181 -18.37 -1.51 9.44
CA TYR A 181 -19.17 -2.46 10.19
C TYR A 181 -20.60 -1.93 10.38
N GLU A 182 -21.53 -2.50 9.62
CA GLU A 182 -22.94 -2.10 9.62
C GLU A 182 -23.07 -0.57 9.44
N ASP A 183 -23.83 0.08 10.30
CA ASP A 183 -24.08 1.52 10.39
C ASP A 183 -23.19 2.22 11.44
N LYS A 184 -22.15 1.55 11.95
CA LYS A 184 -21.24 2.12 12.95
C LYS A 184 -20.12 2.92 12.32
N PHE A 185 -19.85 4.09 12.90
CA PHE A 185 -18.74 4.96 12.53
C PHE A 185 -18.14 5.61 13.77
N MET A 186 -16.82 5.52 13.91
CA MET A 186 -16.06 6.19 14.95
C MET A 186 -15.31 7.36 14.32
N PRO A 187 -15.59 8.62 14.71
CA PRO A 187 -14.81 9.75 14.26
C PRO A 187 -13.32 9.58 14.53
N TYR A 188 -12.50 9.96 13.56
CA TYR A 188 -11.05 9.79 13.63
C TYR A 188 -10.32 10.92 12.91
N LYS A 189 -9.01 10.95 13.09
CA LYS A 189 -8.14 11.93 12.46
C LYS A 189 -7.16 11.23 11.53
N VAL A 190 -6.93 11.85 10.38
CA VAL A 190 -5.77 11.58 9.54
C VAL A 190 -4.66 12.49 10.02
N MET A 191 -3.54 11.89 10.40
CA MET A 191 -2.39 12.56 10.97
C MET A 191 -1.29 12.68 9.92
N GLN A 192 -0.68 13.84 9.76
CA GLN A 192 0.56 13.98 9.00
C GLN A 192 1.73 13.47 9.84
N LEU A 193 2.63 12.74 9.18
CA LEU A 193 3.89 12.26 9.74
C LEU A 193 5.03 13.12 9.20
N ASN A 194 5.87 13.66 10.09
CA ASN A 194 7.04 14.46 9.69
C ASN A 194 8.36 13.68 9.87
N LYS A 195 9.39 14.09 9.11
CA LYS A 195 10.74 13.49 9.12
C LYS A 195 11.42 13.50 10.50
N ASP A 196 11.06 14.46 11.35
CA ASP A 196 11.59 14.59 12.72
C ASP A 196 10.81 13.76 13.76
N GLY A 197 9.80 13.00 13.33
CA GLY A 197 8.93 12.20 14.18
C GLY A 197 7.77 12.97 14.82
N THR A 198 7.66 14.28 14.57
CA THR A 198 6.49 15.06 14.96
C THR A 198 5.29 14.72 14.09
N THR A 199 4.10 15.03 14.60
CA THR A 199 2.84 14.79 13.90
C THR A 199 1.89 15.95 14.09
N GLU A 200 1.00 16.15 13.11
CA GLU A 200 -0.06 17.15 13.18
C GLU A 200 -1.33 16.63 12.51
N VAL A 201 -2.47 17.24 12.82
CA VAL A 201 -3.75 16.83 12.23
C VAL A 201 -3.79 17.30 10.78
N TYR A 202 -3.92 16.36 9.84
CA TYR A 202 -4.09 16.66 8.42
C TYR A 202 -5.57 16.85 8.07
N ALA A 203 -6.42 15.96 8.57
CA ALA A 203 -7.87 16.03 8.40
C ALA A 203 -8.61 15.39 9.59
N ALA A 204 -9.83 15.86 9.84
CA ALA A 204 -10.77 15.25 10.78
C ALA A 204 -11.93 14.62 10.01
N ILE A 205 -12.26 13.37 10.34
CA ILE A 205 -13.31 12.58 9.70
C ILE A 205 -14.37 12.29 10.76
N GLU A 206 -15.47 13.02 10.67
CA GLU A 206 -16.62 12.97 11.56
C GLU A 206 -17.78 12.15 10.98
N SER A 207 -17.76 11.88 9.67
CA SER A 207 -18.75 11.04 8.99
C SER A 207 -18.19 10.23 7.82
N PRO A 208 -18.87 9.15 7.40
CA PRO A 208 -18.43 8.33 6.27
C PRO A 208 -18.24 9.10 4.96
N GLN A 209 -19.05 10.12 4.71
CA GLN A 209 -19.02 10.90 3.47
C GLN A 209 -17.73 11.72 3.32
N GLN A 210 -17.03 12.03 4.42
CA GLN A 210 -15.79 12.79 4.38
C GLN A 210 -14.61 11.96 3.87
N GLN A 211 -14.72 10.62 3.86
CA GLN A 211 -13.71 9.68 3.37
C GLN A 211 -13.67 9.54 1.85
N LEU A 212 -14.71 10.01 1.16
CA LEU A 212 -14.93 9.86 -0.28
C LEU A 212 -14.33 11.02 -1.09
#